data_AF-A0AAV7A4Y0-F1
#
_entry.id   AF-A0AAV7A4Y0-F1
#
_cell.length_a   1.000
_cell.length_b   1.000
_cell.length_c   1.000
_cell.angle_alpha   90.00
_cell.angle_beta   90.00
_cell.angle_gamma   90.00
#
_symmetry.space_group_name_H-M   'P 1'
#
loop_
_entity.id
_entity.type
_entity.pdbx_description
1 polymer ?
#
loop_
_entity_poly.entity_id
_entity_poly.type
_entity_poly.pdbx_seq_one_letter_code
_entity_poly.pdbx_strand_id
1 'polypeptide(L)' 'MEPAQSPQPVQLYVYDLSRGMARRLSPVMLGKQLEGIWHTSIIVFKEEFFYGGGGITSCAPVRTH' A
#
# COMPACT_ATOMS: atom_id res chain seq x y z
N MET A 1 -25.44 -14.59 24.81
CA MET A 1 -24.85 -14.84 23.48
C MET A 1 -24.21 -13.55 23.04
N GLU A 2 -22.89 -13.52 22.85
CA GLU A 2 -22.24 -12.39 22.20
C GLU A 2 -22.76 -12.29 20.75
N PRO A 3 -22.99 -11.07 20.22
CA PRO A 3 -23.40 -10.92 18.83
C PRO A 3 -22.32 -11.49 17.91
N ALA A 4 -22.72 -12.27 16.92
CA ALA A 4 -21.82 -12.72 15.85
C ALA A 4 -21.20 -11.48 15.19
N GLN A 5 -19.86 -11.39 15.16
CA GLN A 5 -19.16 -10.27 14.54
C GLN A 5 -19.52 -10.20 13.05
N SER A 6 -19.94 -9.01 12.60
CA SER A 6 -20.21 -8.79 11.19
C SER A 6 -18.91 -8.86 10.38
N PRO A 7 -18.93 -9.41 9.15
CA PRO A 7 -17.78 -9.42 8.27
C PRO A 7 -17.21 -8.02 8.11
N GLN A 8 -15.89 -7.90 8.29
CA GLN A 8 -15.20 -6.63 8.14
C GLN A 8 -14.61 -6.55 6.73
N PRO A 9 -14.88 -5.47 5.97
CA PRO A 9 -14.27 -5.31 4.67
C PRO A 9 -12.75 -5.17 4.82
N VAL A 10 -12.02 -5.98 4.07
CA VAL A 10 -10.57 -5.91 3.95
C VAL A 10 -10.25 -5.35 2.57
N GLN A 11 -9.51 -4.25 2.52
CA GLN A 11 -9.12 -3.58 1.29
C GLN A 11 -7.61 -3.60 1.14
N LEU A 12 -7.13 -3.80 -0.08
CA LEU A 12 -5.72 -3.65 -0.44
C LEU A 12 -5.54 -2.29 -1.09
N TYR A 13 -4.75 -1.41 -0.46
CA TYR A 13 -4.34 -0.15 -1.07
C TYR A 13 -3.01 -0.38 -1.79
N VAL A 14 -2.89 0.21 -2.97
CA VAL A 14 -1.71 0.09 -3.85
C VAL A 14 -1.27 1.50 -4.24
N TYR A 15 -0.03 1.83 -3.88
CA TYR A 15 0.58 3.14 -4.10
C TYR A 15 1.75 3.00 -5.07
N ASP A 16 1.84 3.89 -6.05
CA ASP A 16 3.06 4.07 -6.83
C ASP A 16 3.93 5.13 -6.15
N LEU A 17 4.95 4.68 -5.41
CA LEU A 17 5.91 5.56 -4.74
C LEU A 17 6.70 6.44 -5.73
N SER A 18 6.78 6.02 -6.99
CA SER A 18 7.43 6.81 -8.03
C SER A 18 6.54 7.91 -8.62
N ARG A 19 5.24 7.92 -8.31
CA ARG A 19 4.26 8.87 -8.87
C ARG A 19 4.31 8.95 -10.40
N GLY A 20 4.44 7.80 -11.05
CA GLY A 20 4.55 7.64 -12.51
C GLY A 20 5.95 7.89 -13.08
N MET A 21 6.93 8.27 -12.26
CA MET A 21 8.31 8.49 -12.73
C MET A 21 8.99 7.19 -13.14
N ALA A 22 8.74 6.08 -12.43
CA ALA A 22 9.33 4.79 -12.79
C ALA A 22 8.94 4.39 -14.22
N ARG A 23 7.69 4.63 -14.62
CA ARG A 23 7.22 4.39 -15.99
C ARG A 23 7.97 5.18 -17.06
N ARG A 24 8.45 6.39 -16.74
CA ARG A 24 9.16 7.25 -17.69
C ARG A 24 10.66 7.02 -17.69
N LEU A 25 11.25 6.78 -16.51
CA LEU A 25 12.70 6.78 -16.31
C LEU A 25 13.32 5.38 -16.36
N SER A 26 12.55 4.33 -16.08
CA SER A 26 13.07 2.97 -15.99
C SER A 26 13.76 2.45 -17.26
N PRO A 27 13.32 2.74 -18.51
CA PRO A 27 14.02 2.24 -19.69
C PRO A 27 15.45 2.79 -19.80
N VAL A 28 15.65 4.06 -19.42
CA VAL A 28 16.96 4.72 -19.52
C VAL A 28 17.85 4.32 -18.35
N MET A 29 17.31 4.23 -17.14
CA MET A 29 18.10 3.94 -15.94
C MET A 29 18.42 2.46 -15.75
N LEU A 30 17.50 1.57 -16.14
CA LEU A 30 17.57 0.14 -15.86
C LEU A 30 17.61 -0.72 -17.13
N GLY A 31 17.48 -0.12 -18.32
CA GLY A 31 17.33 -0.87 -19.57
C GLY A 31 16.03 -1.66 -19.66
N LYS A 32 15.08 -1.43 -18.73
CA LYS A 32 13.85 -2.21 -18.58
C LYS A 32 12.68 -1.32 -18.21
N GLN A 33 11.54 -1.54 -18.85
CA GLN A 33 10.28 -0.88 -18.50
C GLN A 33 9.74 -1.40 -17.16
N LEU A 34 9.49 -0.48 -16.23
CA LEU A 34 8.76 -0.70 -14.97
C LEU A 34 7.51 0.18 -14.96
N GLU A 35 6.36 -0.36 -14.59
CA GLU A 35 5.10 0.43 -14.56
C GLU A 35 4.95 1.29 -13.30
N GLY A 36 5.69 1.01 -12.23
CA GLY A 36 5.61 1.73 -10.96
C GLY A 36 6.56 1.15 -9.91
N ILE A 37 6.73 1.87 -8.80
CA ILE A 37 7.36 1.36 -7.59
C ILE A 37 6.25 1.13 -6.57
N TRP A 38 5.79 -0.10 -6.48
CA TRP A 38 4.58 -0.43 -5.73
C TRP A 38 4.85 -0.57 -4.24
N HIS A 39 4.08 0.15 -3.43
CA HIS A 39 3.92 -0.08 -2.00
C HIS A 39 2.47 -0.41 -1.71
N THR A 40 2.22 -1.31 -0.76
CA THR A 40 0.86 -1.78 -0.46
C THR A 40 0.59 -1.80 1.03
N SER A 41 -0.67 -1.57 1.39
CA SER A 41 -1.16 -1.65 2.77
C SER A 41 -2.53 -2.32 2.84
N ILE A 42 -2.85 -2.88 4.00
CA ILE A 42 -4.13 -3.51 4.30
C ILE A 42 -4.98 -2.55 5.11
N ILE A 43 -6.19 -2.29 4.65
CA ILE A 43 -7.16 -1.47 5.35
C ILE A 43 -8.25 -2.38 5.89
N VAL A 44 -8.38 -2.40 7.21
CA VAL A 44 -9.39 -3.16 7.94
C VAL A 44 -9.67 -2.44 9.26
N PHE A 45 -10.89 -2.53 9.79
CA PHE A 45 -11.27 -1.83 11.03
C PHE A 45 -11.06 -0.30 10.99
N LYS A 46 -11.14 0.31 9.80
CA LYS A 46 -10.86 1.75 9.55
C LYS A 46 -9.41 2.15 9.85
N GLU A 47 -8.51 1.20 9.89
CA GLU A 47 -7.09 1.40 10.14
C GLU A 47 -6.27 0.80 9.00
N GLU A 48 -5.18 1.47 8.67
CA GLU A 48 -4.25 1.05 7.62
C GLU A 48 -3.04 0.38 8.27
N PHE A 49 -2.69 -0.81 7.80
CA PHE A 49 -1.57 -1.62 8.30
C PHE A 49 -0.59 -1.88 7.16
N PHE A 50 0.70 -1.66 7.43
CA PHE A 50 1.77 -1.93 6.47
C PHE A 50 3.03 -2.41 7.18
N TYR A 51 3.93 -3.00 6.41
CA TYR A 51 5.25 -3.45 6.87
C TYR A 51 6.34 -2.60 6.23
N GLY A 52 7.27 -2.10 7.04
CA GLY A 52 8.40 -1.29 6.59
C GLY A 52 9.64 -1.51 7.45
N GLY A 53 10.62 -0.61 7.33
CA GLY A 53 11.90 -0.72 8.05
C GLY A 53 11.77 -0.77 9.58
N GLY A 54 10.69 -0.25 10.15
CA GLY A 54 10.36 -0.31 11.58
C GLY A 54 9.53 -1.52 12.00
N GLY A 55 9.24 -2.46 11.09
CA GLY A 55 8.35 -3.59 11.33
C GLY A 55 6.90 -3.31 10.92
N ILE A 56 5.95 -3.92 11.62
CA ILE A 56 4.51 -3.72 11.39
C ILE A 56 4.11 -2.38 12.00
N THR A 57 3.48 -1.51 11.22
CA THR A 57 3.03 -0.19 11.66
C THR A 57 1.62 0.07 11.16
N SER A 58 0.88 0.92 11.88
CA SER A 58 -0.44 1.34 11.49
C SER A 58 -0.63 2.87 11.53
N CYS A 59 -1.58 3.34 10.74
CA CYS A 59 -1.99 4.75 10.73
C CYS A 59 -3.47 4.86 10.31
N ALA A 60 -4.04 6.07 10.40
CA ALA A 60 -5.33 6.27 9.73
C ALA A 60 -5.14 6.21 8.20
N PRO A 61 -6.14 5.71 7.46
CA PRO A 61 -6.04 5.53 6.01
C PRO A 61 -5.60 6.80 5.27
N VAL A 62 -4.81 6.64 4.20
CA VAL A 62 -4.42 7.70 3.24
C VAL A 62 -3.44 8.74 3.82
N ARG A 63 -2.75 8.45 4.93
CA ARG A 63 -1.84 9.44 5.56
C ARG A 63 -0.36 9.28 5.27
N THR A 64 0.11 8.17 4.71
CA THR A 64 1.54 7.82 4.77
C THR A 64 2.30 7.78 3.44
N HIS A 65 1.64 7.73 2.27
CA HIS A 65 2.33 7.46 0.99
C HIS A 65 1.82 8.29 -0.20
#